data_AF-A0A963D794-F1
#
_entry.id   AF-A0A963D794-F1
#
_cell.length_a   1.000
_cell.length_b   1.000
_cell.length_c   1.000
_cell.angle_alpha   90.00
_cell.angle_beta   90.00
_cell.angle_gamma   90.00
#
_symmetry.space_group_name_H-M   'P 1'
#
loop_
_entity.id
_entity.type
_entity.pdbx_description
1 polymer ?
#
loop_
_entity_poly.entity_id
_entity_poly.type
_entity_poly.pdbx_seq_one_letter_code
_entity_poly.pdbx_strand_id
1 'polypeptide(L)' 'MDQHGLAPEWHIAEWLNTSEPIRLGEQRGRVVVACAFQMLCPGCVAHAIPQLKAVYEMFAPQGVV' A
#
# COMPACT_ATOMS: atom_id res chain seq x y z
N MET A 1 2.92 -20.35 15.54
CA MET A 1 4.01 -19.85 14.66
C MET A 1 3.84 -18.35 14.60
N ASP A 2 4.16 -17.69 15.71
CA ASP A 2 3.89 -16.27 15.89
C ASP A 2 5.12 -15.48 15.47
N GLN A 3 5.14 -15.11 14.18
CA GLN A 3 6.12 -14.18 13.65
C GLN A 3 5.43 -12.85 13.36
N HIS A 4 4.87 -12.22 14.39
CA HIS A 4 4.47 -10.81 14.30
C HIS A 4 5.71 -9.93 14.57
N GLY A 5 6.65 -9.98 13.63
CA GLY A 5 7.76 -9.02 13.57
C GLY A 5 7.29 -7.68 13.00
N LEU A 6 8.14 -6.66 13.11
CA LEU A 6 7.90 -5.41 12.39
C LEU A 6 7.82 -5.70 10.88
N ALA A 7 6.90 -5.03 10.19
CA ALA A 7 6.85 -5.12 8.73
C ALA A 7 8.22 -4.73 8.14
N PRO A 8 8.76 -5.53 7.19
CA PRO A 8 10.05 -5.23 6.58
C PRO A 8 9.98 -3.96 5.76
N GLU A 9 11.12 -3.28 5.63
CA GLU A 9 11.23 -2.09 4.80
C GLU A 9 10.96 -2.41 3.33
N TRP A 10 10.44 -1.44 2.59
CA TRP A 10 10.16 -1.61 1.17
C TRP A 10 11.44 -1.81 0.36
N HIS A 11 11.45 -2.83 -0.50
CA HIS A 11 12.48 -3.04 -1.51
C HIS A 11 11.87 -2.81 -2.89
N ILE A 12 12.09 -1.61 -3.43
CA ILE A 12 11.37 -1.09 -4.61
C ILE A 12 12.39 -0.58 -5.61
N ALA A 13 12.23 -1.00 -6.88
CA ALA A 13 13.08 -0.55 -7.97
C ALA A 13 12.77 0.90 -8.37
N GLU A 14 11.47 1.25 -8.43
CA GLU A 14 11.00 2.57 -8.83
C GLU A 14 9.65 2.88 -8.18
N TRP A 15 9.48 4.15 -7.77
CA TRP A 15 8.22 4.66 -7.25
C TRP A 15 7.49 5.48 -8.31
N LEU A 16 6.17 5.29 -8.38
CA LEU A 16 5.28 6.07 -9.25
C LEU A 16 4.35 6.93 -8.39
N ASN A 17 3.85 8.03 -8.96
CA ASN A 17 2.90 8.97 -8.32
C ASN A 17 3.42 9.69 -7.06
N THR A 18 4.74 9.69 -6.82
CA THR A 18 5.41 10.43 -5.74
C THR A 18 6.75 10.98 -6.24
N SER A 19 7.17 12.14 -5.71
CA SER A 19 8.49 12.72 -6.00
C SER A 19 9.60 12.11 -5.14
N GLU A 20 9.26 11.48 -4.02
CA GLU A 20 10.21 10.91 -3.06
C GLU A 20 9.88 9.44 -2.75
N PRO A 21 10.89 8.58 -2.49
CA PRO A 21 10.66 7.20 -2.09
C PRO A 21 9.84 7.09 -0.80
N ILE A 22 8.85 6.20 -0.80
CA ILE A 22 8.05 5.93 0.42
C ILE A 22 8.81 4.94 1.29
N ARG A 23 9.12 5.35 2.53
CA ARG A 23 9.75 4.49 3.54
C ARG A 23 8.71 4.02 4.55
N LEU A 24 8.58 2.71 4.75
CA LEU A 24 7.62 2.12 5.66
C LEU A 24 7.92 2.50 7.12
N GLY A 25 9.20 2.60 7.48
CA GLY A 25 9.61 3.10 8.80
C GLY A 25 9.11 4.50 9.14
N GLU A 26 8.89 5.37 8.15
CA GLU A 26 8.36 6.73 8.32
C GLU A 26 6.83 6.75 8.48
N GLN A 27 6.14 5.66 8.14
CA GLN A 27 4.69 5.52 8.28
C GLN A 27 4.26 4.96 9.65
N ARG A 28 5.20 4.79 10.60
CA ARG A 28 4.86 4.31 11.94
C ARG A 28 3.85 5.23 12.62
N GLY A 29 2.86 4.61 13.27
CA GLY A 29 1.74 5.33 13.89
C GLY A 29 0.58 5.59 12.92
N ARG A 30 0.71 5.25 11.64
CA ARG A 30 -0.38 5.25 10.65
C ARG A 30 -0.78 3.83 10.31
N VAL A 31 -2.01 3.67 9.84
CA VAL A 31 -2.43 2.44 9.16
C VAL A 31 -1.94 2.52 7.72
N VAL A 32 -1.22 1.48 7.28
CA VAL A 32 -0.72 1.35 5.92
C VAL A 32 -1.49 0.25 5.21
N VAL A 33 -2.05 0.54 4.04
CA VAL A 33 -2.74 -0.43 3.19
C VAL A 33 -1.92 -0.66 1.92
N ALA A 34 -1.37 -1.87 1.78
CA ALA A 34 -0.60 -2.25 0.61
C ALA A 34 -1.31 -3.34 -0.20
N CYS A 35 -1.22 -3.25 -1.53
CA CYS A 35 -1.71 -4.28 -2.44
C CYS A 35 -0.62 -4.68 -3.43
N ALA A 36 -0.25 -5.95 -3.39
CA ALA A 36 0.56 -6.56 -4.45
C ALA A 36 -0.36 -6.93 -5.61
N PHE A 37 -0.08 -6.40 -6.80
CA PHE A 37 -0.86 -6.66 -7.99
C PHE A 37 0.03 -6.82 -9.22
N GLN A 38 -0.55 -7.34 -10.29
CA GLN A 38 0.07 -7.35 -11.61
C GLN A 38 -0.86 -6.65 -12.59
N MET A 39 -0.30 -5.81 -13.47
CA MET A 39 -1.07 -5.01 -14.43
C MET A 39 -2.00 -5.85 -15.31
N LEU A 40 -1.61 -7.08 -15.62
CA LEU A 40 -2.37 -8.00 -16.47
C LEU A 40 -3.22 -9.01 -15.70
N CYS A 41 -3.25 -8.96 -14.36
CA CYS A 41 -4.08 -9.87 -13.59
C CYS A 41 -5.55 -9.41 -13.65
N PRO A 42 -6.48 -10.23 -14.21
CA PRO A 42 -7.88 -9.83 -14.34
C PRO A 42 -8.54 -9.53 -12.99
N GLY A 43 -8.22 -10.32 -11.96
CA GLY A 43 -8.75 -10.11 -10.61
C GLY A 43 -8.25 -8.82 -9.97
N CYS A 44 -6.99 -8.43 -10.22
CA CYS A 44 -6.47 -7.16 -9.73
C CYS A 44 -7.18 -5.98 -10.35
N VAL A 45 -7.36 -5.99 -11.67
CA VAL A 45 -8.01 -4.89 -12.40
C VAL A 45 -9.50 -4.81 -12.08
N ALA A 46 -10.20 -5.95 -12.06
CA ALA A 46 -11.65 -5.98 -11.85
C ALA A 46 -12.08 -5.79 -10.39
N HIS A 47 -11.22 -6.12 -9.42
CA HIS A 47 -11.61 -6.16 -8.01
C HIS A 47 -10.65 -5.41 -7.09
N ALA A 48 -9.37 -5.81 -7.06
CA ALA A 48 -8.44 -5.28 -6.06
C ALA A 48 -8.22 -3.76 -6.22
N ILE A 49 -7.88 -3.29 -7.42
CA ILE A 49 -7.60 -1.86 -7.66
C ILE A 49 -8.84 -0.99 -7.39
N PRO A 50 -10.06 -1.31 -7.87
CA PRO A 50 -11.28 -0.60 -7.48
C PRO A 50 -11.48 -0.56 -5.96
N GLN A 51 -11.21 -1.66 -5.24
CA GLN A 51 -11.33 -1.70 -3.79
C GLN A 51 -10.30 -0.80 -3.10
N LEU A 52 -9.04 -0.78 -3.55
CA LEU A 52 -8.03 0.12 -2.99
C LEU A 52 -8.37 1.59 -3.23
N LYS A 53 -8.95 1.94 -4.38
CA LYS A 53 -9.46 3.29 -4.63
C LYS A 53 -10.54 3.69 -3.62
N ALA A 54 -11.52 2.82 -3.41
CA ALA A 54 -12.59 3.06 -2.44
C ALA A 54 -12.05 3.20 -1.00
N VAL A 55 -11.07 2.38 -0.62
CA VAL A 55 -10.38 2.50 0.68
C VAL A 55 -9.67 3.84 0.81
N TYR A 56 -8.91 4.25 -0.20
CA TYR A 56 -8.20 5.53 -0.19
C TYR A 56 -9.17 6.71 -0.09
N GLU A 57 -10.22 6.73 -0.92
CA GLU A 57 -11.25 7.79 -0.89
C GLU A 57 -11.93 7.93 0.47
N MET A 58 -12.20 6.80 1.13
CA MET A 58 -12.85 6.78 2.44
C MET A 58 -11.90 7.18 3.57
N PHE A 59 -10.65 6.70 3.54
CA PHE A 59 -9.76 6.70 4.70
C PHE A 59 -8.56 7.65 4.64
N ALA A 60 -8.22 8.20 3.48
CA ALA A 60 -7.14 9.19 3.36
C ALA A 60 -7.31 10.41 4.29
N PRO A 61 -8.53 10.97 4.50
CA PRO A 61 -8.70 12.09 5.44
C PRO A 61 -8.39 11.73 6.91
N GLN A 62 -8.37 10.44 7.26
CA GLN A 62 -7.99 9.97 8.59
C GLN A 62 -6.51 9.54 8.67
N GLY A 63 -5.73 9.79 7.62
CA GLY A 63 -4.29 9.54 7.58
C GLY A 63 -3.92 8.09 7.30
N VAL A 64 -4.85 7.28 6.76
CA VAL A 64 -4.52 5.98 6.18
C VAL A 64 -3.78 6.19 4.87
N VAL A 65 -2.68 5.48 4.70
CA VAL A 65 -1.76 5.62 3.56
C VAL A 65 -1.59 4.33 2.78
#